data_AF-A0A2U8Q2R9-F1
#
_entry.id   AF-A0A2U8Q2R9-F1
#
_cell.length_a   1.000
_cell.length_b   1.000
_cell.length_c   1.000
_cell.angle_alpha   90.00
_cell.angle_beta   90.00
_cell.angle_gamma   90.00
#
_symmetry.space_group_name_H-M   'P 1'
#
loop_
_entity.id
_entity.type
_entity.pdbx_description
1 polymer ?
#
loop_
_entity_poly.entity_id
_entity_poly.type
_entity_poly.pdbx_seq_one_letter_code
_entity_poly.pdbx_strand_id
1 'polypeptide(L)'
;MQTATVSSICRFEHRSLLVFVFLFGALGSTLAASRIVVLALRYKNYQSEKVAWQLLTPLHGGVLAVVGLYVVLGGLLAMVRSPAVGPEFGFFVGGFAFIVGFSSELFVKRLIRATEALFGEQEDRSVDAVSHDPHD
;
A
#
# COMPACT_ATOMS: atom_id res chain seq x y z
N MET A 1 -20.31 25.78 25.39
CA MET A 1 -21.11 24.93 24.47
C MET A 1 -20.57 24.92 23.02
N GLN A 2 -19.30 25.28 22.76
CA GLN A 2 -18.69 25.29 21.41
C GLN A 2 -17.77 24.09 21.12
N THR A 3 -17.52 23.20 22.08
CA THR A 3 -16.58 22.09 21.93
C THR A 3 -17.15 20.89 21.17
N ALA A 4 -18.47 20.71 21.15
CA ALA A 4 -19.12 19.55 20.52
C ALA A 4 -19.13 19.63 18.98
N THR A 5 -19.23 20.84 18.40
CA THR A 5 -19.31 21.03 16.95
C THR A 5 -17.96 20.80 16.25
N VAL A 6 -16.85 21.23 16.87
CA VAL A 6 -15.50 21.07 16.31
C VAL A 6 -15.10 19.59 16.20
N SER A 7 -15.44 18.78 17.20
CA SER A 7 -15.14 17.33 17.19
C SER A 7 -15.90 16.59 16.07
N SER A 8 -17.13 17.01 15.77
CA SER A 8 -17.96 16.36 14.75
C SER A 8 -17.49 16.66 13.32
N ILE A 9 -16.98 17.87 13.07
CA ILE A 9 -16.46 18.29 11.75
C ILE A 9 -15.16 17.53 11.42
N CYS A 10 -14.20 17.45 12.36
CA CYS A 10 -12.96 16.69 12.15
C CYS A 10 -13.22 15.20 11.85
N ARG A 11 -14.20 14.57 12.52
CA ARG A 11 -14.54 13.16 12.27
C ARG A 11 -15.11 12.93 10.88
N PHE A 12 -15.89 13.88 10.36
CA PHE A 12 -16.51 13.76 9.04
C PHE A 12 -15.47 13.89 7.91
N GLU A 13 -14.55 14.83 8.06
CA GLU A 13 -13.47 15.08 7.09
C GLU A 13 -12.50 13.89 7.04
N HIS A 14 -12.11 13.34 8.20
CA HIS A 14 -11.26 12.16 8.29
C HIS A 14 -11.89 10.94 7.62
N ARG A 15 -13.19 10.71 7.84
CA ARG A 15 -13.90 9.58 7.22
C ARG A 15 -13.94 9.70 5.70
N SER A 16 -14.18 10.91 5.19
CA SER A 16 -14.22 11.17 3.75
C SER A 16 -12.86 10.93 3.10
N LEU A 17 -11.78 11.36 3.77
CA LEU A 17 -10.41 11.12 3.32
C LEU A 17 -10.07 9.62 3.29
N LEU A 18 -10.43 8.87 4.33
CA LEU A 18 -10.19 7.42 4.38
C LEU A 18 -10.91 6.68 3.25
N VAL A 19 -12.16 7.03 2.98
CA VAL A 19 -12.92 6.45 1.86
C VAL A 19 -12.26 6.81 0.53
N PHE A 20 -11.85 8.07 0.35
CA PHE A 20 -11.15 8.51 -0.85
C PHE A 20 -9.85 7.73 -1.08
N VAL A 21 -9.01 7.59 -0.06
CA VAL A 21 -7.76 6.82 -0.10
C VAL A 21 -8.00 5.35 -0.40
N PHE A 22 -9.00 4.76 0.26
CA PHE A 22 -9.38 3.37 0.02
C PHE A 22 -9.79 3.15 -1.44
N LEU A 23 -10.63 4.03 -2.00
CA LEU A 23 -11.10 3.91 -3.39
C LEU A 23 -9.96 4.08 -4.40
N PHE A 24 -9.06 5.04 -4.20
CA PHE A 24 -7.90 5.21 -5.09
C PHE A 24 -6.91 4.03 -4.98
N GLY A 25 -6.70 3.49 -3.78
CA GLY A 25 -5.92 2.26 -3.58
C GLY A 25 -6.55 1.05 -4.26
N ALA A 26 -7.86 0.85 -4.10
CA ALA A 26 -8.59 -0.23 -4.76
C ALA A 26 -8.54 -0.09 -6.28
N LEU A 27 -8.64 1.13 -6.81
CA LEU A 27 -8.52 1.42 -8.25
C LEU A 27 -7.13 1.04 -8.78
N GLY A 28 -6.06 1.44 -8.09
CA GLY A 28 -4.69 1.08 -8.45
C GLY A 28 -4.48 -0.44 -8.48
N SER A 29 -4.97 -1.15 -7.45
CA SER A 29 -4.91 -2.62 -7.40
C SER A 29 -5.78 -3.30 -8.45
N THR A 30 -6.91 -2.71 -8.83
CA THR A 30 -7.75 -3.23 -9.93
C THR A 30 -7.01 -3.18 -11.26
N LEU A 31 -6.26 -2.09 -11.53
CA LEU A 31 -5.41 -2.00 -12.73
C LEU A 31 -4.24 -2.98 -12.70
N ALA A 32 -3.66 -3.23 -11.52
CA ALA A 32 -2.63 -4.27 -11.39
C ALA A 32 -3.21 -5.67 -11.64
N ALA A 33 -4.38 -5.98 -11.09
CA ALA A 33 -5.07 -7.25 -11.30
C ALA A 33 -5.49 -7.45 -12.76
N SER A 34 -6.01 -6.41 -13.43
CA SER A 34 -6.40 -6.48 -14.83
C SER A 34 -5.20 -6.79 -15.73
N ARG A 35 -4.03 -6.20 -15.46
CA ARG A 35 -2.78 -6.53 -16.15
C ARG A 35 -2.42 -8.01 -16.02
N ILE A 36 -2.58 -8.60 -14.83
CA ILE A 36 -2.30 -10.04 -14.60
C ILE A 36 -3.26 -10.91 -15.39
N VAL A 37 -4.56 -10.56 -15.43
CA VAL A 37 -5.57 -11.28 -16.20
C VAL A 37 -5.23 -11.25 -17.70
N VAL A 38 -4.90 -10.08 -18.25
CA VAL A 38 -4.54 -9.92 -19.65
C VAL A 38 -3.32 -10.77 -20.01
N LEU A 39 -2.30 -10.81 -19.14
CA LEU A 39 -1.13 -11.66 -19.33
C LEU A 39 -1.50 -13.16 -19.27
N ALA A 40 -2.31 -13.58 -18.30
CA ALA A 40 -2.74 -14.97 -18.18
C ALA A 40 -3.53 -15.46 -19.41
N LEU A 41 -4.40 -14.61 -19.96
CA LEU A 41 -5.13 -14.89 -21.21
C LEU A 41 -4.17 -15.00 -22.40
N ARG A 42 -3.19 -14.10 -22.52
CA ARG A 42 -2.19 -14.12 -23.60
C ARG A 42 -1.38 -15.42 -23.63
N TYR A 43 -1.03 -15.96 -22.47
CA TYR A 43 -0.25 -17.20 -22.35
C TYR A 43 -1.12 -18.48 -22.26
N LYS A 44 -2.45 -18.39 -22.43
CA LYS A 44 -3.41 -19.52 -22.32
C LYS A 44 -3.30 -20.32 -21.01
N ASN A 45 -2.83 -19.69 -19.93
CA ASN A 45 -2.65 -20.33 -18.62
C ASN A 45 -3.60 -19.72 -17.59
N TYR A 46 -4.88 -19.60 -17.96
CA TYR A 46 -5.89 -19.04 -17.08
C TYR A 46 -6.44 -20.13 -16.15
N GLN A 47 -6.28 -19.94 -14.84
CA GLN A 47 -6.77 -20.86 -13.82
C GLN A 47 -7.96 -20.23 -13.12
N SER A 48 -9.15 -20.82 -13.27
CA SER A 48 -10.42 -20.32 -12.72
C SER A 48 -10.40 -20.20 -11.19
N GLU A 49 -9.61 -21.01 -10.52
CA GLU A 49 -9.43 -20.97 -9.06
C GLU A 49 -8.86 -19.63 -8.58
N LYS A 50 -8.09 -18.93 -9.43
CA LYS A 50 -7.48 -17.64 -9.10
C LYS A 50 -8.43 -16.45 -9.25
N VAL A 51 -9.66 -16.66 -9.73
CA VAL A 51 -10.67 -15.59 -9.90
C VAL A 51 -11.03 -14.97 -8.55
N ALA A 52 -11.24 -15.79 -7.52
CA ALA A 52 -11.56 -15.30 -6.17
C ALA A 52 -10.43 -14.40 -5.64
N TRP A 53 -9.17 -14.80 -5.87
CA TRP A 53 -8.00 -14.00 -5.49
C TRP A 53 -7.96 -12.66 -6.24
N GLN A 54 -8.28 -12.66 -7.54
CA GLN A 54 -8.35 -11.43 -8.34
C GLN A 54 -9.42 -10.45 -7.83
N LEU A 55 -10.52 -10.95 -7.27
CA LEU A 55 -11.57 -10.13 -6.66
C LEU A 55 -11.17 -9.56 -5.29
N LEU A 56 -10.32 -10.28 -4.56
CA LEU A 56 -9.77 -9.84 -3.27
C LEU A 56 -8.65 -8.81 -3.43
N THR A 57 -7.93 -8.80 -4.55
CA THR A 57 -6.81 -7.88 -4.79
C THR A 57 -7.18 -6.38 -4.65
N PRO A 58 -8.29 -5.87 -5.21
CA PRO A 58 -8.71 -4.47 -5.00
C PRO A 58 -8.99 -4.14 -3.53
N LEU A 59 -9.64 -5.05 -2.80
CA LEU A 59 -9.91 -4.89 -1.36
C LEU A 59 -8.59 -4.81 -0.57
N HIS A 60 -7.67 -5.74 -0.84
CA HIS A 60 -6.34 -5.74 -0.25
C HIS A 60 -5.59 -4.44 -0.54
N GLY A 61 -5.61 -3.97 -1.79
CA GLY A 61 -4.99 -2.71 -2.20
C GLY A 61 -5.54 -1.47 -1.50
N GLY A 62 -6.87 -1.39 -1.37
CA GLY A 62 -7.53 -0.31 -0.65
C GLY A 62 -7.14 -0.28 0.83
N VAL A 63 -7.13 -1.44 1.49
CA VAL A 63 -6.67 -1.56 2.89
C VAL A 63 -5.20 -1.16 3.02
N LEU A 64 -4.34 -1.63 2.11
CA LEU A 64 -2.92 -1.31 2.11
C LEU A 64 -2.65 0.19 1.93
N ALA A 65 -3.43 0.87 1.08
CA ALA A 65 -3.34 2.31 0.90
C ALA A 65 -3.71 3.08 2.17
N VAL A 66 -4.75 2.63 2.89
CA VAL A 66 -5.14 3.23 4.18
C VAL A 66 -4.05 3.01 5.24
N VAL A 67 -3.50 1.81 5.34
CA VAL A 67 -2.38 1.51 6.26
C VAL A 67 -1.15 2.35 5.90
N GLY A 68 -0.80 2.41 4.61
CA GLY A 68 0.31 3.21 4.12
C GLY A 68 0.14 4.71 4.40
N LEU A 69 -1.09 5.23 4.29
CA LEU A 69 -1.39 6.59 4.70
C LEU A 69 -1.11 6.79 6.19
N TYR A 70 -1.56 5.89 7.07
CA TYR A 70 -1.25 6.00 8.50
C TYR A 70 0.26 5.90 8.80
N VAL A 71 1.00 5.07 8.07
CA VAL A 71 2.46 4.99 8.21
C VAL A 71 3.13 6.31 7.77
N VAL A 72 2.68 6.92 6.67
CA VAL A 72 3.22 8.21 6.21
C VAL A 72 2.81 9.34 7.16
N LEU A 73 1.55 9.38 7.60
CA LEU A 73 1.08 10.35 8.58
C LEU A 73 1.71 10.14 9.96
N GLY A 74 2.07 8.92 10.34
CA GLY A 74 2.71 8.60 11.61
C GLY A 74 4.23 8.82 11.61
N GLY A 75 4.90 8.41 10.53
CA GLY A 75 6.36 8.43 10.41
C GLY A 75 6.92 9.68 9.71
N LEU A 76 6.27 10.16 8.65
CA LEU A 76 6.76 11.30 7.85
C LEU A 76 6.30 12.66 8.42
N LEU A 77 5.07 12.76 8.95
CA LEU A 77 4.58 14.01 9.55
C LEU A 77 5.18 14.34 10.91
N ALA A 78 5.79 13.38 11.61
CA ALA A 78 6.60 13.71 12.77
C ALA A 78 7.81 14.59 12.38
N MET A 79 8.28 14.51 11.12
CA MET A 79 9.43 15.28 10.63
C MET A 79 9.03 16.51 9.78
N VAL A 80 7.88 16.50 9.12
CA VAL A 80 7.44 17.59 8.23
C VAL A 80 6.31 18.38 8.87
N ARG A 81 6.56 19.66 9.18
CA ARG A 81 5.56 20.64 9.64
C ARG A 81 4.24 20.46 8.88
N SER A 82 3.15 20.38 9.64
CA SER A 82 1.76 20.17 9.20
C SER A 82 1.51 20.67 7.77
N PRO A 83 1.26 19.78 6.79
CA PRO A 83 0.96 20.21 5.43
C PRO A 83 -0.27 21.11 5.46
N ALA A 84 -0.17 22.26 4.78
CA ALA A 84 -1.32 23.13 4.61
C ALA A 84 -2.42 22.34 3.88
N VAL A 85 -3.60 22.24 4.49
CA VAL A 85 -4.76 21.54 3.94
C VAL A 85 -5.26 22.36 2.74
N GLY A 86 -4.71 22.07 1.56
CA GLY A 86 -5.06 22.68 0.28
C GLY A 86 -5.49 21.64 -0.75
N PRO A 87 -6.02 22.07 -1.91
CA PRO A 87 -6.44 21.16 -2.98
C PRO A 87 -5.31 20.24 -3.48
N GLU A 88 -4.07 20.73 -3.45
CA GLU A 88 -2.83 19.98 -3.74
C GLU A 88 -2.69 18.72 -2.87
N PHE A 89 -3.13 18.79 -1.61
CA PHE A 89 -3.03 17.68 -0.66
C PHE A 89 -3.91 16.51 -1.07
N GLY A 90 -5.13 16.77 -1.56
CA GLY A 90 -6.04 15.74 -2.05
C GLY A 90 -5.47 14.98 -3.25
N PHE A 91 -4.83 15.70 -4.18
CA PHE A 91 -4.18 15.09 -5.34
C PHE A 91 -2.97 14.24 -4.93
N PHE A 92 -2.13 14.75 -4.02
CA PHE A 92 -1.00 13.99 -3.48
C PHE A 92 -1.46 12.70 -2.78
N VAL A 93 -2.44 12.80 -1.88
CA VAL A 93 -2.98 11.67 -1.11
C VAL A 93 -3.63 10.65 -2.04
N GLY A 94 -4.40 11.09 -3.03
CA GLY A 94 -5.02 10.20 -4.03
C GLY A 94 -3.99 9.51 -4.91
N GLY A 95 -3.00 10.25 -5.41
CA GLY A 95 -1.89 9.72 -6.22
C GLY A 95 -1.04 8.72 -5.44
N PHE A 96 -0.71 9.02 -4.18
CA PHE A 96 -0.01 8.11 -3.28
C PHE A 96 -0.82 6.83 -3.07
N ALA A 97 -2.09 6.95 -2.70
CA ALA A 97 -2.98 5.81 -2.48
C ALA A 97 -3.07 4.91 -3.72
N PHE A 98 -3.21 5.52 -4.91
CA PHE A 98 -3.20 4.81 -6.18
C PHE A 98 -1.90 4.05 -6.42
N ILE A 99 -0.73 4.68 -6.21
CA ILE A 99 0.57 4.04 -6.39
C ILE A 99 0.77 2.88 -5.42
N VAL A 100 0.36 3.04 -4.16
CA VAL A 100 0.40 1.97 -3.15
C VAL A 100 -0.47 0.79 -3.58
N GLY A 101 -1.69 1.07 -4.04
CA GLY A 101 -2.59 0.04 -4.58
C GLY A 101 -2.03 -0.64 -5.83
N PHE A 102 -1.48 0.12 -6.77
CA PHE A 102 -0.92 -0.40 -8.02
C PHE A 102 0.34 -1.25 -7.79
N SER A 103 1.18 -0.86 -6.82
CA SER A 103 2.45 -1.52 -6.50
C SER A 103 2.42 -2.23 -5.14
N SER A 104 1.28 -2.83 -4.79
CA SER A 104 1.02 -3.38 -3.45
C SER A 104 2.09 -4.38 -2.99
N GLU A 105 2.55 -5.28 -3.86
CA GLU A 105 3.62 -6.24 -3.53
C GLU A 105 4.96 -5.56 -3.18
N LEU A 106 5.36 -4.55 -3.96
CA LEU A 106 6.58 -3.79 -3.72
C LEU A 106 6.45 -2.97 -2.44
N PHE A 107 5.26 -2.41 -2.18
CA PHE A 107 4.98 -1.66 -0.98
C PHE A 107 5.08 -2.54 0.28
N VAL A 108 4.46 -3.74 0.27
CA VAL A 108 4.58 -4.72 1.36
C VAL A 108 6.05 -5.08 1.62
N LYS A 109 6.81 -5.40 0.56
CA LYS A 109 8.25 -5.72 0.70
C LYS A 109 9.03 -4.57 1.32
N ARG A 110 8.72 -3.32 0.97
CA ARG A 110 9.36 -2.14 1.58
C ARG A 110 8.93 -1.94 3.03
N LEU A 111 7.68 -2.20 3.36
CA LEU A 111 7.16 -2.10 4.72
C LEU A 111 7.83 -3.13 5.64
N ILE A 112 8.01 -4.37 5.16
CA ILE A 112 8.74 -5.43 5.85
C ILE A 112 10.19 -4.98 6.11
N ARG A 113 10.92 -4.53 5.08
CA ARG A 113 12.30 -4.02 5.25
C ARG A 113 12.41 -2.84 6.21
N ALA A 114 11.43 -1.92 6.20
CA ALA A 114 11.40 -0.81 7.14
C ALA A 114 11.18 -1.31 8.57
N THR A 115 10.37 -2.35 8.75
CA THR A 115 10.11 -3.00 10.04
C THR A 115 11.35 -3.75 10.54
N GLU A 116 12.00 -4.55 9.69
CA GLU A 116 13.27 -5.21 9.97
C GLU A 116 14.35 -4.21 10.42
N ALA A 117 14.46 -3.08 9.71
CA ALA A 117 15.41 -2.01 10.05
C ALA A 117 15.10 -1.34 11.41
N LEU A 118 13.83 -1.29 11.82
CA LEU A 118 13.42 -0.71 13.11
C LEU A 118 13.62 -1.67 14.28
N PHE A 119 13.40 -2.97 14.06
CA PHE A 119 13.45 -3.99 15.12
C PHE A 119 14.78 -4.75 15.17
N GLY A 120 15.68 -4.54 14.21
CA GLY A 120 17.02 -5.12 14.23
C GLY A 120 17.06 -6.61 13.87
N GLU A 121 15.99 -7.18 13.35
CA GLU A 121 15.98 -8.51 12.72
C GLU A 121 16.65 -8.41 11.35
N GLN A 122 18.00 -8.36 11.33
CA GLN A 122 18.74 -8.76 10.15
C GLN A 122 18.62 -10.28 10.04
N GLU A 123 17.75 -10.74 9.17
CA GLU A 123 17.75 -12.13 8.71
C GLU A 123 19.16 -12.40 8.16
N ASP A 124 19.96 -13.17 8.91
CA ASP A 124 21.33 -13.57 8.58
C ASP A 124 21.31 -14.35 7.27
N ARG A 125 21.41 -13.62 6.15
CA ARG A 125 21.50 -14.14 4.79
C ARG A 125 22.93 -14.63 4.49
N SER A 126 23.50 -15.36 5.43
CA SER A 126 24.88 -15.83 5.47
C SER A 126 24.96 -17.36 5.60
N VAL A 127 24.02 -18.11 5.03
CA VAL A 127 24.11 -19.56 4.86
C VAL A 127 23.40 -19.88 3.53
N ASP A 128 24.04 -19.68 2.38
CA ASP A 128 24.32 -20.80 1.45
C ASP A 128 25.23 -20.37 0.26
N ALA A 129 25.99 -19.29 0.39
CA ALA A 129 27.01 -18.92 -0.61
C ALA A 129 28.37 -19.64 -0.40
N VAL A 130 28.39 -20.69 0.42
CA VAL A 130 29.56 -21.56 0.66
C VAL A 130 29.19 -22.99 0.29
N SER A 131 29.20 -23.30 -1.01
CA SER A 131 29.70 -24.58 -1.56
C SER A 131 29.48 -24.60 -3.09
N HIS A 132 30.08 -23.67 -3.82
CA HIS A 132 30.50 -24.03 -5.17
C HIS A 132 31.95 -24.46 -5.07
N ASP A 133 32.10 -25.74 -4.82
CA ASP A 133 33.36 -26.48 -4.85
C ASP A 133 33.77 -26.64 -6.32
N PRO A 134 34.87 -26.03 -6.80
CA PRO A 134 35.40 -26.29 -8.12
C PRO A 134 36.40 -27.44 -8.01
N HIS A 135 35.89 -28.67 -7.92
CA HIS A 135 36.71 -29.86 -8.12
C HIS A 135 36.28 -30.57 -9.41
N ASP A 136 37.20 -30.46 -10.39
CA ASP A 136 37.48 -31.33 -11.54
C ASP A 136 36.46 -31.47 -12.68
#